data_AF-A0A971HIB8-F1
#
_entry.id   AF-A0A971HIB8-F1
#
_cell.length_a   1.000
_cell.length_b   1.000
_cell.length_c   1.000
_cell.angle_alpha   90.00
_cell.angle_beta   90.00
_cell.angle_gamma   90.00
#
_symmetry.space_group_name_H-M   'P 1'
#
loop_
_entity.id
_entity.type
_entity.pdbx_description
1 polymer ?
#
loop_
_entity_poly.entity_id
_entity_poly.type
_entity_poly.pdbx_seq_one_letter_code
_entity_poly.pdbx_strand_id
1 'polypeptide(L)'
;MKVTCDVIKDLLPLYVEDLASEDSRKLIEGHIETCTNCKVELESMKEFKEIPMDTTIGPLKKIERKLLRDKVQTIVFTGLLVLVFAIIGMAYITAPEYLPYSEDIMSIKGYEDGKVIITFREEVAGYDINRYGDSYSLTAWSSLWNKYIQKNDKRSIVLNPEGEEVKSIYYYTTDGGEDILIYGIDPNPGGGQRTLPRLVLGYYLVLAILLTVLSGFFLSIFRKNERIRNILEKVFLLPLSYIISHVLIKGFTGVSYSAQRDFSGILLLIIPIYSLLIIGIRAYKRYRGNRKQEI
;
A
#
# COMPACT_ATOMS: atom_id res chain seq x y z
N MET A 1 -60.26 13.87 -60.50
CA MET A 1 -60.36 14.93 -59.48
C MET A 1 -59.03 15.65 -59.41
N LYS A 2 -59.00 17.00 -59.40
CA LYS A 2 -57.77 17.72 -59.14
C LYS A 2 -57.55 17.72 -57.63
N VAL A 3 -56.47 17.09 -57.17
CA VAL A 3 -56.07 17.11 -55.75
C VAL A 3 -55.59 18.53 -55.44
N THR A 4 -56.05 19.09 -54.33
CA THR A 4 -55.68 20.44 -53.89
C THR A 4 -54.28 20.46 -53.30
N CYS A 5 -53.61 21.60 -53.36
CA CYS A 5 -52.28 21.76 -52.77
C CYS A 5 -52.28 21.45 -51.26
N ASP A 6 -53.35 21.78 -50.54
CA ASP A 6 -53.45 21.55 -49.09
C ASP A 6 -53.36 20.06 -48.74
N VAL A 7 -54.06 19.20 -49.50
CA VAL A 7 -54.00 17.75 -49.31
C VAL A 7 -52.59 17.21 -49.61
N ILE A 8 -51.90 17.78 -50.60
CA ILE A 8 -50.52 17.38 -50.91
C ILE A 8 -49.57 17.81 -49.79
N LYS A 9 -49.71 19.03 -49.28
CA LYS A 9 -48.90 19.55 -48.17
C LYS A 9 -49.05 18.71 -46.90
N ASP A 10 -50.27 18.27 -46.59
CA ASP A 10 -50.53 17.39 -45.44
C ASP A 10 -49.86 16.01 -45.59
N LEU A 11 -49.68 15.53 -46.82
CA LEU A 11 -49.08 14.22 -47.13
C LEU A 11 -47.57 14.28 -47.39
N LEU A 12 -47.00 15.46 -47.66
CA LEU A 12 -45.57 15.65 -47.92
C LEU A 12 -44.66 15.11 -46.81
N PRO A 13 -44.94 15.30 -45.51
CA PRO A 13 -44.10 14.75 -44.44
C PRO A 13 -44.01 13.22 -44.51
N LEU A 14 -45.15 12.54 -44.71
CA LEU A 14 -45.21 11.08 -44.82
C LEU A 14 -44.48 10.57 -46.07
N TYR A 15 -44.50 11.36 -47.16
CA TYR A 15 -43.75 11.08 -48.38
C TYR A 15 -42.23 11.21 -48.17
N VAL A 16 -41.78 12.26 -47.47
CA VAL A 16 -40.36 12.48 -47.13
C VAL A 16 -39.82 11.41 -46.16
N GLU A 17 -40.67 10.87 -45.30
CA GLU A 17 -40.36 9.79 -44.36
C GLU A 17 -40.46 8.38 -44.97
N ASP A 18 -40.81 8.25 -46.26
CA ASP A 18 -41.02 6.96 -46.95
C ASP A 18 -42.17 6.13 -46.35
N LEU A 19 -43.10 6.76 -45.62
CA LEU A 19 -44.25 6.14 -44.95
C LEU A 19 -45.57 6.28 -45.72
N ALA A 20 -45.58 7.04 -46.80
CA ALA A 20 -46.74 7.17 -47.68
C ALA A 20 -46.97 5.87 -48.48
N SER A 21 -48.25 5.47 -48.59
CA SER A 21 -48.66 4.34 -49.45
C SER A 21 -48.36 4.59 -50.93
N GLU A 22 -48.20 3.54 -51.73
CA GLU A 22 -47.92 3.62 -53.18
C GLU A 22 -48.91 4.51 -53.94
N ASP A 23 -50.20 4.41 -53.62
CA ASP A 23 -51.23 5.24 -54.26
C ASP A 23 -51.09 6.72 -53.87
N SER A 24 -50.77 7.00 -52.60
CA SER A 24 -50.49 8.36 -52.13
C SER A 24 -49.22 8.94 -52.78
N ARG A 25 -48.18 8.13 -52.99
CA ARG A 25 -46.93 8.56 -53.65
C ARG A 25 -47.17 9.01 -55.09
N LYS A 26 -47.86 8.18 -55.88
CA LYS A 26 -48.19 8.51 -57.28
C LYS A 26 -49.02 9.79 -57.39
N LEU A 27 -49.92 10.03 -56.43
CA LEU A 27 -50.71 11.27 -56.37
C LEU A 27 -49.84 12.50 -56.08
N ILE A 28 -48.85 12.36 -55.18
CA ILE A 28 -47.92 13.43 -54.81
C ILE A 28 -46.97 13.74 -55.96
N GLU A 29 -46.36 12.71 -56.57
CA GLU A 29 -45.44 12.84 -57.71
C GLU A 29 -46.12 13.54 -58.89
N GLY A 30 -47.32 13.09 -59.29
CA GLY A 30 -48.07 13.71 -60.39
C GLY A 30 -48.49 15.17 -60.11
N HIS A 31 -48.70 15.54 -58.85
CA HIS A 31 -49.03 16.93 -58.49
C HIS A 31 -47.79 17.84 -58.49
N ILE A 32 -46.65 17.35 -57.98
CA ILE A 32 -45.40 18.12 -57.87
C ILE A 32 -44.79 18.41 -59.25
N GLU A 33 -45.02 17.54 -60.24
CA GLU A 33 -44.62 17.81 -61.64
C GLU A 33 -45.27 19.07 -62.22
N THR A 34 -46.48 19.41 -61.76
CA THR A 34 -47.27 20.52 -62.30
C THR A 34 -47.39 21.71 -61.36
N CYS A 35 -47.02 21.56 -60.08
CA CYS A 35 -47.16 22.61 -59.05
C CYS A 35 -45.81 22.99 -58.43
N THR A 36 -45.34 24.19 -58.75
CA THR A 36 -44.06 24.75 -58.26
C THR A 36 -44.07 25.00 -56.75
N ASN A 37 -45.22 25.34 -56.17
CA ASN A 37 -45.33 25.66 -54.74
C ASN A 37 -45.09 24.41 -53.87
N CYS A 38 -45.73 23.29 -54.22
CA CYS A 38 -45.55 22.01 -53.55
C CYS A 38 -44.13 21.44 -53.76
N LYS A 39 -43.48 21.76 -54.87
CA LYS A 39 -42.09 21.36 -55.15
C LYS A 39 -41.09 22.05 -54.22
N VAL A 40 -41.23 23.37 -54.04
CA VAL A 40 -40.38 24.16 -53.12
C VAL A 40 -40.52 23.67 -51.68
N GLU A 41 -41.73 23.31 -51.28
CA GLU A 41 -42.02 22.78 -49.94
C GLU A 41 -41.47 21.37 -49.71
N LEU A 42 -41.48 20.50 -50.74
CA LEU A 42 -40.78 19.22 -50.68
C LEU A 42 -39.26 19.40 -50.53
N GLU A 43 -38.67 20.35 -51.26
CA GLU A 43 -37.23 20.65 -51.20
C GLU A 43 -36.83 21.16 -49.81
N SER A 44 -37.60 22.08 -49.21
CA SER A 44 -37.31 22.59 -47.86
C SER A 44 -37.40 21.50 -46.77
N MET A 45 -38.34 20.55 -46.92
CA MET A 45 -38.45 19.41 -46.00
C MET A 45 -37.31 18.39 -46.17
N LYS A 46 -36.80 18.19 -47.39
CA LYS A 46 -35.61 17.36 -47.64
C LYS A 46 -34.35 17.99 -47.07
N GLU A 47 -34.22 19.31 -47.17
CA GLU A 47 -33.10 20.07 -46.60
C GLU A 47 -33.08 19.99 -45.07
N PHE A 48 -34.25 20.01 -44.41
CA PHE A 48 -34.36 19.82 -42.96
C PHE A 48 -34.01 18.40 -42.48
N LYS A 49 -34.07 17.38 -43.36
CA LYS A 49 -33.77 15.98 -43.01
C LYS A 49 -32.27 15.74 -42.81
N GLU A 50 -31.39 16.61 -43.29
CA GLU A 50 -29.97 16.59 -42.96
C GLU A 50 -29.73 17.26 -41.60
N ILE A 51 -30.36 16.75 -40.53
CA ILE A 51 -29.83 16.99 -39.18
C ILE A 51 -28.62 16.06 -39.06
N PRO A 52 -27.38 16.56 -39.00
CA PRO A 52 -26.24 15.70 -38.74
C PRO A 52 -26.47 15.07 -37.37
N MET A 53 -26.77 13.77 -37.36
CA MET A 53 -26.73 12.98 -36.14
C MET A 53 -25.27 13.02 -35.68
N ASP A 54 -25.00 13.86 -34.69
CA ASP A 54 -23.66 14.05 -34.11
C ASP A 54 -23.22 12.72 -33.49
N THR A 55 -22.62 11.89 -34.33
CA THR A 55 -22.07 10.57 -34.03
C THR A 55 -20.74 10.69 -33.27
N THR A 56 -20.41 11.88 -32.77
CA THR A 56 -19.27 12.04 -31.88
C THR A 56 -19.61 11.49 -30.48
N ILE A 57 -19.48 10.17 -30.32
CA ILE A 57 -19.43 9.48 -29.01
C ILE A 57 -18.17 9.89 -28.20
N GLY A 58 -17.35 10.80 -28.75
CA GLY A 58 -16.12 11.32 -28.14
C GLY A 58 -16.25 11.89 -26.71
N PRO A 59 -17.25 12.72 -26.38
CA PRO A 59 -17.44 13.22 -25.02
C PRO A 59 -17.90 12.12 -24.06
N LEU A 60 -18.75 11.19 -24.49
CA LEU A 60 -19.20 10.05 -23.67
C LEU A 60 -18.05 9.10 -23.33
N LYS A 61 -17.20 8.73 -24.31
CA LYS A 61 -16.00 7.91 -24.07
C LYS A 61 -15.01 8.60 -23.12
N LYS A 62 -14.90 9.93 -23.17
CA LYS A 62 -14.06 10.69 -22.22
C LYS A 62 -14.64 10.66 -20.80
N ILE A 63 -15.96 10.74 -20.65
CA ILE A 63 -16.66 10.64 -19.36
C ILE A 63 -16.50 9.23 -18.79
N GLU A 64 -16.75 8.19 -19.58
CA GLU A 64 -16.61 6.79 -19.17
C GLU A 64 -15.18 6.49 -18.70
N ARG A 65 -14.15 6.89 -19.46
CA ARG A 65 -12.74 6.73 -19.05
C ARG A 65 -12.41 7.48 -17.77
N LYS A 66 -12.97 8.69 -17.57
CA LYS A 66 -12.78 9.46 -16.34
C LYS A 66 -13.41 8.74 -15.15
N LEU A 67 -14.63 8.25 -15.29
CA LEU A 67 -15.34 7.48 -14.26
C LEU A 67 -14.63 6.17 -13.92
N LEU A 68 -14.17 5.42 -14.94
CA LEU A 68 -13.40 4.19 -14.73
C LEU A 68 -12.07 4.46 -14.02
N ARG A 69 -11.34 5.52 -14.42
CA ARG A 69 -10.09 5.91 -13.75
C ARG A 69 -10.31 6.31 -12.30
N ASP A 70 -11.37 7.06 -12.03
CA ASP A 70 -11.70 7.52 -10.68
C ASP A 70 -12.11 6.32 -9.81
N LYS A 71 -12.90 5.38 -10.34
CA LYS A 71 -13.26 4.12 -9.68
C LYS A 71 -12.03 3.25 -9.38
N VAL A 72 -11.11 3.09 -10.34
CA VAL A 72 -9.86 2.33 -10.14
C VAL A 72 -8.98 3.01 -9.09
N GLN A 73 -8.87 4.34 -9.10
CA GLN A 73 -8.11 5.07 -8.08
C GLN A 73 -8.67 4.84 -6.67
N THR A 74 -10.00 4.87 -6.51
CA THR A 74 -10.63 4.57 -5.22
C THR A 74 -10.36 3.14 -4.78
N ILE A 75 -10.52 2.14 -5.68
CA ILE A 75 -10.26 0.73 -5.36
C ILE A 75 -8.80 0.52 -4.93
N VAL A 76 -7.84 1.08 -5.68
CA VAL A 76 -6.41 0.98 -5.35
C VAL A 76 -6.12 1.65 -4.01
N PHE A 77 -6.67 2.84 -3.77
CA PHE A 77 -6.46 3.55 -2.51
C PHE A 77 -7.01 2.77 -1.31
N THR A 78 -8.23 2.24 -1.41
CA THR A 78 -8.82 1.38 -0.38
C THR A 78 -8.00 0.11 -0.18
N GLY A 79 -7.58 -0.56 -1.26
CA GLY A 79 -6.74 -1.75 -1.17
C GLY A 79 -5.39 -1.50 -0.47
N LEU A 80 -4.75 -0.36 -0.77
CA LEU A 80 -3.51 0.05 -0.11
C LEU A 80 -3.71 0.34 1.38
N LEU A 81 -4.82 0.99 1.76
CA LEU A 81 -5.13 1.21 3.18
C LEU A 81 -5.34 -0.10 3.93
N VAL A 82 -6.11 -1.03 3.37
CA VAL A 82 -6.30 -2.36 3.96
C VAL A 82 -4.96 -3.07 4.11
N LEU A 83 -4.08 -2.99 3.10
CA LEU A 83 -2.74 -3.57 3.16
C LEU A 83 -1.89 -2.96 4.28
N VAL A 84 -1.92 -1.63 4.46
CA VAL A 84 -1.23 -0.94 5.57
C VAL A 84 -1.71 -1.47 6.91
N PHE A 85 -3.03 -1.53 7.14
CA PHE A 85 -3.58 -2.05 8.39
C PHE A 85 -3.26 -3.53 8.61
N ALA A 86 -3.28 -4.34 7.55
CA ALA A 86 -2.91 -5.75 7.64
C ALA A 86 -1.43 -5.93 8.03
N ILE A 87 -0.51 -5.17 7.43
CA ILE A 87 0.92 -5.23 7.77
C ILE A 87 1.15 -4.78 9.22
N ILE A 88 0.52 -3.69 9.65
CA ILE A 88 0.65 -3.20 11.04
C ILE A 88 0.09 -4.22 12.03
N GLY A 89 -1.11 -4.76 11.76
CA GLY A 89 -1.74 -5.77 12.59
C GLY A 89 -0.88 -7.02 12.70
N MET A 90 -0.34 -7.51 11.58
CA MET A 90 0.57 -8.65 11.56
C MET A 90 1.85 -8.36 12.36
N ALA A 91 2.48 -7.19 12.14
CA ALA A 91 3.69 -6.79 12.84
C ALA A 91 3.50 -6.68 14.37
N TYR A 92 2.30 -6.29 14.81
CA TYR A 92 1.91 -6.20 16.22
C TYR A 92 1.70 -7.58 16.84
N ILE A 93 0.92 -8.46 16.20
CA ILE A 93 0.64 -9.80 16.77
C ILE A 93 1.87 -10.72 16.77
N THR A 94 2.81 -10.53 15.85
CA THR A 94 4.09 -11.26 15.83
C THR A 94 5.20 -10.56 16.60
N ALA A 95 4.93 -9.45 17.28
CA ALA A 95 5.96 -8.76 18.05
C ALA A 95 6.49 -9.66 19.18
N PRO A 96 7.82 -9.78 19.35
CA PRO A 96 8.44 -10.48 20.47
C PRO A 96 8.05 -9.85 21.80
N GLU A 97 7.47 -10.67 22.66
CA GLU A 97 7.28 -10.40 24.08
C GLU A 97 8.36 -11.18 24.84
N TYR A 98 9.47 -10.52 25.18
CA TYR A 98 10.62 -11.16 25.81
C TYR A 98 10.26 -11.69 27.19
N LEU A 99 10.59 -12.95 27.43
CA LEU A 99 10.24 -13.65 28.67
C LEU A 99 11.39 -13.48 29.68
N PRO A 100 11.09 -13.21 30.96
CA PRO A 100 12.10 -13.29 32.01
C PRO A 100 12.57 -14.74 32.16
N TYR A 101 13.81 -14.94 32.62
CA TYR A 101 14.31 -16.29 32.89
C TYR A 101 13.48 -16.98 33.96
N SER A 102 13.11 -18.23 33.70
CA SER A 102 12.54 -19.16 34.67
C SER A 102 12.86 -20.59 34.26
N GLU A 103 13.10 -21.47 35.23
CA GLU A 103 13.26 -22.91 35.01
C GLU A 103 11.96 -23.54 34.43
N ASP A 104 10.83 -22.85 34.56
CA ASP A 104 9.58 -23.28 33.96
C ASP A 104 9.55 -23.11 32.44
N ILE A 105 10.16 -22.05 31.89
CA ILE A 105 10.09 -21.79 30.44
C ILE A 105 11.18 -22.54 29.66
N MET A 106 12.27 -22.94 30.35
CA MET A 106 13.46 -23.53 29.76
C MET A 106 14.19 -24.44 30.74
N SER A 107 14.72 -25.56 30.25
CA SER A 107 15.66 -26.40 30.99
C SER A 107 16.95 -26.61 30.20
N ILE A 108 18.09 -26.53 30.89
CA ILE A 108 19.42 -26.75 30.33
C ILE A 108 19.98 -28.05 30.89
N LYS A 109 20.50 -28.93 30.03
CA LYS A 109 21.14 -30.18 30.43
C LYS A 109 22.48 -30.36 29.71
N GLY A 110 23.54 -30.54 30.48
CA GLY A 110 24.83 -31.01 29.99
C GLY A 110 24.85 -32.55 29.92
N TYR A 111 25.48 -33.08 28.88
CA TYR A 111 25.68 -34.51 28.66
C TYR A 111 27.17 -34.88 28.78
N GLU A 112 27.45 -36.16 29.03
CA GLU A 112 28.82 -36.66 29.22
C GLU A 112 29.70 -36.49 27.98
N ASP A 113 29.10 -36.39 26.78
CA ASP A 113 29.80 -36.10 25.52
C ASP A 113 30.16 -34.61 25.34
N GLY A 114 29.95 -33.79 26.38
CA GLY A 114 30.22 -32.36 26.37
C GLY A 114 29.12 -31.53 25.70
N LYS A 115 28.06 -32.15 25.17
CA LYS A 115 26.96 -31.41 24.55
C LYS A 115 26.04 -30.79 25.58
N VAL A 116 25.58 -29.59 25.29
CA VAL A 116 24.57 -28.89 26.08
C VAL A 116 23.29 -28.80 25.27
N ILE A 117 22.20 -29.32 25.83
CA ILE A 117 20.87 -29.26 25.23
C ILE A 117 20.00 -28.28 26.00
N ILE A 118 19.39 -27.36 25.27
CA ILE A 118 18.40 -26.42 25.80
C ILE A 118 17.04 -26.90 25.33
N THR A 119 16.10 -27.06 26.27
CA THR A 119 14.72 -27.44 25.97
C THR A 119 13.79 -26.30 26.36
N PHE A 120 13.05 -25.78 25.39
CA PHE A 120 12.06 -24.72 25.54
C PHE A 120 10.65 -25.30 25.67
N ARG A 121 9.81 -24.66 26.48
CA ARG A 121 8.38 -24.98 26.55
C ARG A 121 7.59 -24.35 25.40
N GLU A 122 6.34 -24.81 25.27
CA GLU A 122 5.36 -24.42 24.24
C GLU A 122 5.06 -22.91 24.20
N GLU A 123 5.26 -22.23 25.33
CA GLU A 123 5.06 -20.79 25.47
C GLU A 123 6.11 -19.96 24.72
N VAL A 124 7.28 -20.55 24.44
CA VAL A 124 8.38 -19.90 23.73
C VAL A 124 8.10 -19.91 22.23
N ALA A 125 7.87 -18.71 21.68
CA ALA A 125 7.66 -18.51 20.26
C ALA A 125 8.97 -18.60 19.46
N GLY A 126 10.04 -18.03 20.03
CA GLY A 126 11.37 -18.00 19.44
C GLY A 126 12.45 -17.66 20.47
N TYR A 127 13.70 -17.76 20.05
CA TYR A 127 14.89 -17.49 20.87
C TYR A 127 16.02 -16.92 20.00
N ASP A 128 16.96 -16.22 20.64
CA ASP A 128 18.20 -15.75 20.01
C ASP A 128 19.39 -16.23 20.84
N ILE A 129 20.43 -16.74 20.17
CA ILE A 129 21.63 -17.28 20.80
C ILE A 129 22.84 -16.70 20.09
N ASN A 130 23.71 -16.06 20.87
CA ASN A 130 24.97 -15.50 20.41
C ASN A 130 26.12 -16.11 21.18
N ARG A 131 27.17 -16.54 20.47
CA ARG A 131 28.38 -17.10 21.05
C ARG A 131 29.48 -16.03 21.11
N TYR A 132 30.14 -15.92 22.26
CA TYR A 132 31.26 -15.02 22.52
C TYR A 132 32.42 -15.82 23.12
N GLY A 133 33.29 -16.35 22.25
CA GLY A 133 34.32 -17.30 22.68
C GLY A 133 33.68 -18.59 23.20
N ASP A 134 33.86 -18.88 24.48
CA ASP A 134 33.34 -20.08 25.15
C ASP A 134 32.08 -19.79 25.99
N SER A 135 31.61 -18.54 25.95
CA SER A 135 30.40 -18.09 26.63
C SER A 135 29.26 -17.90 25.63
N TYR A 136 28.03 -18.22 26.04
CA TYR A 136 26.82 -18.02 25.24
C TYR A 136 25.91 -17.00 25.90
N SER A 137 25.25 -16.18 25.09
CA SER A 137 24.18 -15.28 25.52
C SER A 137 22.89 -15.66 24.80
N LEU A 138 21.83 -15.84 25.56
CA LEU A 138 20.55 -16.40 25.11
C LEU A 138 19.39 -15.53 25.61
N THR A 139 18.36 -15.40 24.79
CA THR A 139 17.06 -14.90 25.23
C THR A 139 15.93 -15.67 24.56
N ALA A 140 14.75 -15.65 25.16
CA ALA A 140 13.55 -16.26 24.62
C ALA A 140 12.38 -15.26 24.65
N TRP A 141 11.47 -15.39 23.69
CA TRP A 141 10.28 -14.56 23.63
C TRP A 141 9.04 -15.38 23.28
N SER A 142 7.89 -14.87 23.71
CA SER A 142 6.59 -15.27 23.20
C SER A 142 6.08 -14.26 22.17
N SER A 143 4.89 -14.49 21.64
CA SER A 143 4.17 -13.52 20.80
C SER A 143 2.68 -13.75 20.91
N LEU A 144 1.87 -12.72 20.63
CA LEU A 144 0.41 -12.85 20.60
C LEU A 144 -0.04 -13.89 19.56
N TRP A 145 0.68 -14.00 18.44
CA TRP A 145 0.49 -15.05 17.44
C TRP A 145 0.65 -16.44 18.06
N ASN A 146 1.76 -16.69 18.76
CA ASN A 146 2.00 -17.99 19.40
C ASN A 146 0.94 -18.29 20.49
N LYS A 147 0.56 -17.26 21.25
CA LYS A 147 -0.37 -17.40 22.37
C LYS A 147 -1.80 -17.73 21.95
N TYR A 148 -2.28 -17.12 20.87
CA TYR A 148 -3.70 -17.17 20.50
C TYR A 148 -4.00 -17.87 19.17
N ILE A 149 -3.03 -17.96 18.26
CA ILE A 149 -3.27 -18.43 16.89
C ILE A 149 -2.63 -19.80 16.66
N GLN A 150 -1.34 -19.93 16.96
CA GLN A 150 -0.61 -21.18 16.71
C GLN A 150 0.34 -21.47 17.86
N LYS A 151 -0.02 -22.44 18.71
CA LYS A 151 0.87 -22.91 19.78
C LYS A 151 2.04 -23.68 19.19
N ASN A 152 3.22 -23.46 19.75
CA ASN A 152 4.40 -24.26 19.45
C ASN A 152 4.40 -25.55 20.26
N ASP A 153 4.94 -26.62 19.69
CA ASP A 153 5.35 -27.79 20.45
C ASP A 153 6.62 -27.50 21.26
N LYS A 154 6.92 -28.36 22.24
CA LYS A 154 8.21 -28.34 22.95
C LYS A 154 9.35 -28.50 21.95
N ARG A 155 10.39 -27.67 22.09
CA ARG A 155 11.56 -27.68 21.20
C ARG A 155 12.83 -27.88 22.00
N SER A 156 13.70 -28.75 21.50
CA SER A 156 15.03 -28.96 22.06
C SER A 156 16.07 -28.64 21.01
N ILE A 157 17.14 -27.97 21.42
CA ILE A 157 18.26 -27.61 20.55
C ILE A 157 19.57 -28.06 21.19
N VAL A 158 20.52 -28.44 20.35
CA VAL A 158 21.91 -28.66 20.77
C VAL A 158 22.62 -27.33 20.64
N LEU A 159 23.15 -26.80 21.74
CA LEU A 159 23.79 -25.49 21.80
C LEU A 159 25.14 -25.47 21.09
N ASN A 160 25.94 -26.53 21.28
CA ASN A 160 27.27 -26.73 20.71
C ASN A 160 27.28 -27.91 19.73
N PRO A 161 26.67 -27.76 18.54
CA PRO A 161 26.57 -28.86 17.57
C PRO A 161 27.92 -29.31 17.03
N GLU A 162 28.94 -28.45 17.07
CA GLU A 162 30.30 -28.76 16.60
C GLU A 162 31.20 -29.34 17.71
N GLY A 163 30.66 -29.53 18.92
CA GLY A 163 31.40 -30.06 20.06
C GLY A 163 32.33 -29.05 20.72
N GLU A 164 32.10 -27.76 20.49
CA GLU A 164 32.82 -26.70 21.18
C GLU A 164 32.56 -26.69 22.69
N GLU A 165 33.54 -26.24 23.47
CA GLU A 165 33.41 -26.12 24.91
C GLU A 165 32.39 -25.04 25.30
N VAL A 166 31.52 -25.36 26.25
CA VAL A 166 30.51 -24.44 26.79
C VAL A 166 30.89 -24.12 28.23
N LYS A 167 31.55 -22.97 28.44
CA LYS A 167 32.02 -22.54 29.76
C LYS A 167 30.93 -21.88 30.59
N SER A 168 30.12 -21.02 29.96
CA SER A 168 28.99 -20.36 30.61
C SER A 168 27.87 -20.01 29.63
N ILE A 169 26.65 -19.97 30.15
CA ILE A 169 25.47 -19.49 29.42
C ILE A 169 24.81 -18.40 30.25
N TYR A 170 24.61 -17.24 29.64
CA TYR A 170 23.90 -16.11 30.21
C TYR A 170 22.54 -15.94 29.55
N TYR A 171 21.53 -15.61 30.35
CA TYR A 171 20.22 -15.22 29.90
C TYR A 171 20.07 -13.70 30.01
N TYR A 172 19.82 -13.01 28.90
CA TYR A 172 19.60 -11.58 28.94
C TYR A 172 18.12 -11.21 28.81
N THR A 173 17.72 -10.20 29.57
CA THR A 173 16.42 -9.56 29.51
C THR A 173 16.51 -8.23 28.76
N THR A 174 15.43 -7.83 28.10
CA THR A 174 15.41 -6.60 27.30
C THR A 174 15.05 -5.35 28.10
N ASP A 175 14.97 -5.45 29.43
CA ASP A 175 14.62 -4.39 30.37
C ASP A 175 15.83 -3.53 30.79
N GLY A 176 17.04 -3.88 30.35
CA GLY A 176 18.29 -3.18 30.69
C GLY A 176 18.91 -3.65 32.01
N GLY A 177 18.40 -4.74 32.58
CA GLY A 177 19.00 -5.45 33.70
C GLY A 177 20.34 -6.11 33.35
N GLU A 178 20.92 -6.77 34.35
CA GLU A 178 22.11 -7.59 34.17
C GLU A 178 21.74 -8.98 33.66
N ASP A 179 22.58 -9.50 32.78
CA ASP A 179 22.43 -10.83 32.21
C ASP A 179 22.65 -11.86 33.33
N ILE A 180 21.76 -12.85 33.39
CA ILE A 180 21.71 -13.85 34.47
C ILE A 180 22.53 -15.06 34.04
N LEU A 181 23.51 -15.50 34.85
CA LEU A 181 24.19 -16.76 34.61
C LEU A 181 23.25 -17.93 34.88
N ILE A 182 22.98 -18.75 33.86
CA ILE A 182 22.03 -19.88 33.91
C ILE A 182 22.70 -21.25 33.77
N TYR A 183 23.98 -21.30 33.36
CA TYR A 183 24.76 -22.54 33.27
C TYR A 183 26.26 -22.24 33.32
N GLY A 184 27.03 -23.15 33.91
CA GLY A 184 28.49 -23.11 33.91
C GLY A 184 29.09 -22.22 35.00
N ILE A 185 30.32 -21.74 34.76
CA ILE A 185 31.09 -20.93 35.72
C ILE A 185 31.22 -19.51 35.19
N ASP A 186 30.96 -18.52 36.05
CA ASP A 186 31.18 -17.12 35.71
C ASP A 186 32.66 -16.85 35.38
N PRO A 187 33.03 -16.52 34.12
CA PRO A 187 34.38 -16.11 33.76
C PRO A 187 34.88 -14.86 34.50
N ASN A 188 33.99 -14.01 35.03
CA ASN A 188 34.38 -12.78 35.72
C ASN A 188 33.66 -12.63 37.07
N PRO A 189 34.06 -13.40 38.10
CA PRO A 189 33.37 -13.43 39.40
C PRO A 189 33.25 -12.03 40.03
N GLY A 190 32.03 -11.58 40.27
CA GLY A 190 31.73 -10.26 40.84
C GLY A 190 31.66 -9.11 39.82
N GLY A 191 31.84 -9.41 38.53
CA GLY A 191 31.47 -8.53 37.43
C GLY A 191 30.04 -8.79 36.96
N GLY A 192 29.42 -7.77 36.35
CA GLY A 192 28.13 -7.90 35.67
C GLY A 192 28.29 -7.86 34.15
N GLN A 193 27.43 -8.59 33.44
CA GLN A 193 27.30 -8.50 31.98
C GLN A 193 25.95 -7.83 31.64
N ARG A 194 25.92 -7.01 30.58
CA ARG A 194 24.67 -6.45 30.05
C ARG A 194 24.65 -6.54 28.54
N THR A 195 23.63 -7.19 27.99
CA THR A 195 23.40 -7.22 26.55
C THR A 195 22.71 -5.92 26.09
N LEU A 196 23.37 -5.18 25.21
CA LEU A 196 22.87 -3.89 24.72
C LEU A 196 21.93 -4.06 23.51
N PRO A 197 20.88 -3.24 23.41
CA PRO A 197 20.02 -3.23 22.22
C PRO A 197 20.74 -2.62 21.02
N ARG A 198 20.30 -3.01 19.82
CA ARG A 198 20.80 -2.41 18.58
C ARG A 198 20.16 -1.03 18.36
N LEU A 199 21.00 -0.05 18.04
CA LEU A 199 20.62 1.34 17.76
C LEU A 199 20.44 1.65 16.27
N VAL A 200 20.66 0.66 15.40
CA VAL A 200 20.73 0.81 13.94
C VAL A 200 19.51 1.51 13.34
N LEU A 201 18.31 1.20 13.83
CA LEU A 201 17.07 1.81 13.33
C LEU A 201 16.97 3.30 13.65
N GLY A 202 17.52 3.72 14.80
CA GLY A 202 17.64 5.13 15.15
C GLY A 202 18.50 5.90 14.16
N TYR A 203 19.64 5.34 13.76
CA TYR A 203 20.50 5.97 12.75
C TYR A 203 19.80 6.08 11.38
N TYR A 204 19.07 5.05 10.96
CA TYR A 204 18.29 5.10 9.71
C TYR A 204 17.16 6.15 9.77
N LEU A 205 16.49 6.30 10.92
CA LEU A 205 15.49 7.34 11.12
C LEU A 205 16.09 8.74 11.01
N VAL A 206 17.24 8.98 11.66
CA VAL A 206 17.95 10.26 11.56
C VAL A 206 18.36 10.55 10.12
N LEU A 207 18.92 9.56 9.41
CA LEU A 207 19.27 9.69 7.99
C LEU A 207 18.05 10.05 7.12
N ALA A 208 16.91 9.38 7.34
CA ALA A 208 15.68 9.67 6.61
C ALA A 208 15.16 11.09 6.89
N ILE A 209 15.25 11.56 8.14
CA ILE A 209 14.89 12.94 8.50
C ILE A 209 15.80 13.94 7.75
N LEU A 210 17.11 13.72 7.77
CA LEU A 210 18.07 14.58 7.05
C LEU A 210 17.77 14.62 5.55
N LEU A 211 17.52 13.47 4.93
CA LEU A 211 17.16 13.38 3.50
C LEU A 211 15.83 14.09 3.20
N THR A 212 14.86 14.02 4.10
CA THR A 212 13.57 14.72 3.98
C THR A 212 13.76 16.24 4.05
N VAL A 213 14.58 16.73 4.99
CA VAL A 213 14.92 18.16 5.11
C VAL A 213 15.66 18.64 3.87
N LEU A 214 16.68 17.90 3.41
CA LEU A 214 17.47 18.23 2.23
C LEU A 214 16.60 18.30 0.97
N SER A 215 15.79 17.28 0.72
CA SER A 215 14.89 17.25 -0.45
C SER A 215 13.81 18.33 -0.38
N GLY A 216 13.31 18.65 0.83
CA GLY A 216 12.40 19.77 1.06
C GLY A 216 13.02 21.13 0.75
N PHE A 217 14.30 21.33 1.10
CA PHE A 217 15.05 22.52 0.75
C PHE A 217 15.20 22.68 -0.77
N PHE A 218 15.60 21.60 -1.47
CA PHE A 218 15.67 21.61 -2.93
C PHE A 218 14.31 21.85 -3.60
N LEU A 219 13.23 21.29 -3.05
CA LEU A 219 11.87 21.56 -3.51
C LEU A 219 11.52 23.05 -3.45
N SER A 220 11.94 23.74 -2.39
CA SER A 220 11.72 25.18 -2.22
C SER A 220 12.49 26.00 -3.26
N ILE A 221 13.76 25.66 -3.52
CA ILE A 221 14.60 26.33 -4.52
C ILE A 221 14.03 26.15 -5.92
N PHE A 222 13.73 24.91 -6.32
CA PHE A 222 13.31 24.58 -7.68
C PHE A 222 11.80 24.65 -7.90
N ARG A 223 11.05 25.30 -7.00
CA ARG A 223 9.57 25.39 -7.03
C ARG A 223 8.98 25.93 -8.33
N LYS A 224 9.73 26.75 -9.07
CA LYS A 224 9.32 27.35 -10.36
C LYS A 224 9.49 26.41 -11.55
N ASN A 225 10.37 25.41 -11.47
CA ASN A 225 10.60 24.47 -12.57
C ASN A 225 9.71 23.24 -12.38
N GLU A 226 8.61 23.20 -13.12
CA GLU A 226 7.59 22.13 -13.06
C GLU A 226 8.16 20.72 -13.24
N ARG A 227 9.14 20.54 -14.16
CA ARG A 227 9.76 19.23 -14.39
C ARG A 227 10.56 18.78 -13.19
N ILE A 228 11.45 19.63 -12.68
CA ILE A 228 12.32 19.33 -11.53
C ILE A 228 11.48 19.15 -10.26
N ARG A 229 10.48 20.00 -10.04
CA ARG A 229 9.57 19.90 -8.89
C ARG A 229 8.87 18.55 -8.83
N ASN A 230 8.34 18.05 -9.96
CA ASN A 230 7.66 16.75 -9.99
C ASN A 230 8.59 15.56 -9.67
N ILE A 231 9.88 15.66 -10.02
CA ILE A 231 10.87 14.63 -9.65
C ILE A 231 11.22 14.76 -8.16
N LEU A 232 11.54 15.98 -7.71
CA LEU A 232 11.90 16.25 -6.32
C LEU A 232 10.77 15.90 -5.35
N GLU A 233 9.50 16.06 -5.74
CA GLU A 233 8.36 15.63 -4.92
C GLU A 233 8.42 14.11 -4.68
N LYS A 234 8.67 13.31 -5.71
CA LYS A 234 8.80 11.85 -5.57
C LYS A 234 10.00 11.45 -4.72
N VAL A 235 11.11 12.18 -4.86
CA VAL A 235 12.33 11.99 -4.07
C VAL A 235 12.08 12.33 -2.59
N PHE A 236 11.35 13.41 -2.31
CA PHE A 236 10.97 13.84 -0.96
C PHE A 236 10.03 12.84 -0.27
N LEU A 237 9.09 12.26 -1.01
CA LEU A 237 8.13 11.30 -0.45
C LEU A 237 8.77 9.98 -0.02
N LEU A 238 9.91 9.59 -0.59
CA LEU A 238 10.56 8.33 -0.26
C LEU A 238 11.08 8.29 1.21
N PRO A 239 11.96 9.20 1.66
CA PRO A 239 12.38 9.23 3.06
C PRO A 239 11.22 9.57 4.00
N LEU A 240 10.24 10.37 3.56
CA LEU A 240 9.03 10.63 4.35
C LEU A 240 8.22 9.34 4.59
N SER A 241 8.08 8.48 3.58
CA SER A 241 7.40 7.20 3.73
C SER A 241 8.13 6.24 4.66
N TYR A 242 9.48 6.28 4.70
CA TYR A 242 10.27 5.56 5.69
C TYR A 242 9.96 6.06 7.11
N ILE A 243 9.96 7.38 7.34
CA ILE A 243 9.69 7.96 8.67
C ILE A 243 8.31 7.55 9.16
N ILE A 244 7.28 7.68 8.32
CA ILE A 244 5.91 7.26 8.66
C ILE A 244 5.87 5.77 8.99
N SER A 245 6.52 4.94 8.17
CA SER A 245 6.55 3.49 8.38
C SER A 245 7.28 3.10 9.67
N HIS A 246 8.39 3.77 9.98
CA HIS A 246 9.13 3.59 11.24
C HIS A 246 8.23 3.89 12.43
N VAL A 247 7.52 5.03 12.41
CA VAL A 247 6.62 5.41 13.50
C VAL A 247 5.47 4.41 13.66
N LEU A 248 4.92 3.89 12.57
CA LEU A 248 3.83 2.92 12.64
C LEU A 248 4.26 1.54 13.20
N ILE A 249 5.50 1.11 12.95
CA ILE A 249 6.01 -0.20 13.41
C ILE A 249 6.69 -0.10 14.79
N LYS A 250 7.43 0.96 15.06
CA LYS A 250 8.29 1.11 16.25
C LYS A 250 7.96 2.29 17.16
N GLY A 251 7.01 3.14 16.77
CA GLY A 251 6.80 4.42 17.42
C GLY A 251 8.02 5.33 17.27
N PHE A 252 8.31 6.11 18.29
CA PHE A 252 9.40 7.09 18.28
C PHE A 252 10.75 6.52 18.74
N THR A 253 10.81 5.22 19.05
CA THR A 253 12.03 4.57 19.54
C THR A 253 12.89 4.07 18.38
N GLY A 254 14.20 4.29 18.47
CA GLY A 254 15.20 3.72 17.55
C GLY A 254 15.85 2.43 18.05
N VAL A 255 15.46 1.98 19.25
CA VAL A 255 16.08 0.88 19.99
C VAL A 255 15.39 -0.44 19.65
N SER A 256 16.16 -1.47 19.32
CA SER A 256 15.59 -2.79 19.03
C SER A 256 16.52 -3.95 19.38
N TYR A 257 15.96 -4.96 20.03
CA TYR A 257 16.59 -6.28 20.22
C TYR A 257 16.31 -7.24 19.06
N SER A 258 15.32 -6.94 18.19
CA SER A 258 15.02 -7.71 16.97
C SER A 258 15.12 -6.82 15.72
N ALA A 259 16.27 -6.16 15.54
CA ALA A 259 16.43 -5.12 14.52
C ALA A 259 16.10 -5.61 13.10
N GLN A 260 16.41 -6.86 12.76
CA GLN A 260 16.11 -7.42 11.43
C GLN A 260 14.61 -7.55 11.17
N ARG A 261 13.83 -8.02 12.17
CA ARG A 261 12.37 -8.12 12.09
C ARG A 261 11.75 -6.74 11.92
N ASP A 262 12.12 -5.83 12.81
CA ASP A 262 11.59 -4.46 12.85
C ASP A 262 11.91 -3.73 11.53
N PHE A 263 13.15 -3.85 11.04
CA PHE A 263 13.56 -3.28 9.76
C PHE A 263 12.76 -3.86 8.58
N SER A 264 12.56 -5.18 8.55
CA SER A 264 11.80 -5.84 7.49
C SER A 264 10.34 -5.36 7.47
N GLY A 265 9.72 -5.21 8.65
CA GLY A 265 8.37 -4.66 8.77
C GLY A 265 8.27 -3.21 8.27
N ILE A 266 9.27 -2.37 8.61
CA ILE A 266 9.36 -0.99 8.12
C ILE A 266 9.49 -0.97 6.59
N LEU A 267 10.41 -1.75 6.02
CA LEU A 267 10.63 -1.81 4.57
C LEU A 267 9.37 -2.25 3.81
N LEU A 268 8.64 -3.23 4.33
CA LEU A 268 7.41 -3.70 3.73
C LEU A 268 6.32 -2.61 3.70
N LEU A 269 6.24 -1.80 4.77
CA LEU A 269 5.24 -0.75 4.92
C LEU A 269 5.54 0.51 4.09
N ILE A 270 6.80 0.74 3.72
CA ILE A 270 7.22 1.88 2.86
C ILE A 270 6.46 1.89 1.55
N ILE A 271 6.33 0.73 0.88
CA ILE A 271 5.75 0.63 -0.47
C ILE A 271 4.29 1.14 -0.50
N PRO A 272 3.38 0.62 0.34
CA PRO A 272 2.00 1.10 0.33
C PRO A 272 1.86 2.53 0.85
N ILE A 273 2.64 2.94 1.86
CA ILE A 273 2.63 4.33 2.36
C ILE A 273 3.08 5.30 1.28
N TYR A 274 4.20 5.02 0.60
CA TYR A 274 4.70 5.82 -0.52
C TYR A 274 3.66 5.95 -1.64
N SER A 275 3.00 4.84 -1.97
CA SER A 275 1.93 4.81 -2.98
C SER A 275 0.73 5.67 -2.57
N LEU A 276 0.29 5.58 -1.32
CA LEU A 276 -0.79 6.41 -0.77
C LEU A 276 -0.44 7.90 -0.81
N LEU A 277 0.80 8.27 -0.46
CA LEU A 277 1.26 9.66 -0.51
C LEU A 277 1.26 10.22 -1.94
N ILE A 278 1.71 9.43 -2.94
CA ILE A 278 1.66 9.83 -4.34
C ILE A 278 0.21 10.03 -4.81
N ILE A 279 -0.67 9.09 -4.49
CA ILE A 279 -2.10 9.17 -4.86
C ILE A 279 -2.73 10.41 -4.21
N GLY A 280 -2.44 10.65 -2.92
CA GLY A 280 -2.92 11.80 -2.17
C GLY A 280 -2.48 13.14 -2.77
N ILE A 281 -1.21 13.29 -3.15
CA ILE A 281 -0.72 14.51 -3.82
C ILE A 281 -1.38 14.73 -5.17
N ARG A 282 -1.57 13.68 -5.97
CA ARG A 282 -2.26 13.78 -7.26
C ARG A 282 -3.73 14.19 -7.08
N ALA A 283 -4.42 13.61 -6.11
CA ALA A 283 -5.78 13.97 -5.76
C ALA A 283 -5.88 15.43 -5.31
N TYR A 284 -4.98 15.88 -4.43
CA TYR A 284 -4.91 17.27 -3.96
C TYR A 284 -4.66 18.27 -5.09
N LYS A 285 -3.71 17.98 -5.99
CA LYS A 285 -3.44 18.82 -7.16
C LYS A 285 -4.65 18.92 -8.09
N ARG A 286 -5.36 17.81 -8.33
CA ARG A 286 -6.59 17.79 -9.14
C ARG A 286 -7.71 18.61 -8.49
N TYR A 287 -7.94 18.43 -7.18
CA TYR A 287 -8.93 19.21 -6.44
C TYR A 287 -8.65 20.71 -6.50
N ARG A 288 -7.40 21.12 -6.24
CA ARG A 288 -6.99 22.54 -6.32
C ARG A 288 -7.07 23.11 -7.74
N GLY A 289 -6.81 22.29 -8.77
CA GLY A 289 -6.94 22.67 -10.18
C GLY A 289 -8.39 22.97 -10.56
N ASN A 290 -9.33 22.09 -10.19
CA ASN A 290 -10.75 22.28 -10.44
C ASN A 290 -11.31 23.54 -9.75
N ARG A 291 -10.94 23.77 -8.48
CA ARG A 291 -11.40 24.94 -7.71
C ARG A 291 -10.96 26.27 -8.32
N LYS A 292 -9.84 26.31 -9.05
CA LYS A 292 -9.38 27.52 -9.76
C LYS A 292 -10.11 27.79 -11.07
N GLN A 293 -10.86 26.82 -11.61
CA GLN A 293 -11.65 26.97 -12.83
C GLN A 293 -13.09 27.40 -12.54
N GLU A 294 -13.54 27.30 -11.28
CA GLU A 294 -14.88 27.67 -10.82
C GLU A 294 -14.96 29.12 -10.27
N ILE A 295 -13.83 29.82 -10.16
CA ILE A 295 -13.70 31.23 -9.71
C ILE A 295 -13.24 32.07 -10.90
#